data_AF-A0AAD7SQ14-F1
#
_entry.id   AF-A0AAD7SQ14-F1
#
_cell.length_a   1.000
_cell.length_b   1.000
_cell.length_c   1.000
_cell.angle_alpha   90.00
_cell.angle_beta   90.00
_cell.angle_gamma   90.00
#
_symmetry.space_group_name_H-M   'P 1'
#
loop_
_entity.id
_entity.type
_entity.pdbx_description
1 polymer ?
#
loop_
_entity_poly.entity_id
_entity_poly.type
_entity_poly.pdbx_seq_one_letter_code
_entity_poly.pdbx_strand_id
1 'polypeptide(L)'
;MVLFLYLFVVFAWTSDALVRIPLKKCRTIRRSMSDSGRKVEELLAGDEGPKYNLGFPSSSVPTPETLKNYLDAQYYGEIGLGTPVQTFTVVFDTGSSNLWVPSVHCSLTDIACLLHHKYNSAKSSTYVKNGTAFAIQYGSGSLSGYLSQDTCKIGDLSVDRQMFGEAIKQPGVVFVAAKFDGILGMAFPRISVDGVAPVFDNIMSQKKVDKNVFSFYLNRNPDTQPGGELILGGTDPKYYSGDFHYMSISRQAYWQIHMDSDSTVVVWASNS
;
A
#
# COMPACT_ATOMS: atom_id res chain seq x y z
N MET A 1 -31.57 -61.11 -6.31
CA MET A 1 -30.14 -60.77 -6.46
C MET A 1 -30.05 -59.25 -6.43
N VAL A 2 -29.62 -58.67 -5.30
CA VAL A 2 -29.71 -57.23 -5.01
C VAL A 2 -28.51 -56.51 -5.63
N LEU A 3 -28.77 -55.48 -6.44
CA LEU A 3 -27.78 -54.68 -7.14
C LEU A 3 -27.36 -53.51 -6.23
N PHE A 4 -26.12 -53.50 -5.73
CA PHE A 4 -25.56 -52.37 -4.98
C PHE A 4 -24.91 -51.37 -5.95
N LEU A 5 -25.45 -50.16 -6.03
CA LEU A 5 -24.84 -49.01 -6.69
C LEU A 5 -23.95 -48.28 -5.67
N TYR A 6 -22.63 -48.32 -5.89
CA TYR A 6 -21.67 -47.50 -5.15
C TYR A 6 -21.63 -46.09 -5.75
N LEU A 7 -22.12 -45.10 -4.99
CA LEU A 7 -21.98 -43.68 -5.32
C LEU A 7 -20.60 -43.21 -4.85
N PHE A 8 -19.69 -42.94 -5.79
CA PHE A 8 -18.43 -42.26 -5.48
C PHE A 8 -18.70 -40.76 -5.28
N VAL A 9 -18.68 -40.30 -4.03
CA VAL A 9 -18.65 -38.86 -3.71
C VAL A 9 -17.22 -38.38 -3.92
N VAL A 10 -16.99 -37.63 -5.00
CA VAL A 10 -15.73 -36.92 -5.22
C VAL A 10 -15.73 -35.70 -4.31
N PHE A 11 -14.99 -35.76 -3.21
CA PHE A 11 -14.64 -34.56 -2.45
C PHE A 11 -13.65 -33.75 -3.28
N ALA A 12 -14.12 -32.68 -3.93
CA ALA A 12 -13.24 -31.66 -4.46
C ALA A 12 -12.62 -30.92 -3.27
N TRP A 13 -11.34 -31.20 -2.99
CA TRP A 13 -10.56 -30.37 -2.09
C TRP A 13 -10.28 -29.05 -2.81
N THR A 14 -11.07 -28.02 -2.51
CA THR A 14 -10.68 -26.66 -2.88
C THR A 14 -9.50 -26.29 -2.00
N SER A 15 -8.30 -26.30 -2.58
CA SER A 15 -7.17 -25.60 -1.99
C SER A 15 -7.53 -24.11 -1.99
N ASP A 16 -7.88 -23.54 -0.83
CA ASP A 16 -7.94 -22.08 -0.65
C ASP A 16 -6.58 -21.52 -1.04
N ALA A 17 -6.46 -21.03 -2.28
CA ALA A 17 -5.20 -20.55 -2.82
C ALA A 17 -4.94 -19.15 -2.26
N LEU A 18 -4.26 -19.09 -1.11
CA LEU A 18 -3.82 -17.83 -0.52
C LEU A 18 -2.94 -17.06 -1.50
N VAL A 19 -3.26 -15.77 -1.69
CA VAL A 19 -2.45 -14.89 -2.53
C VAL A 19 -1.31 -14.34 -1.70
N ARG A 20 -0.09 -14.74 -2.07
CA ARG A 20 1.13 -14.44 -1.32
C ARG A 20 1.99 -13.45 -2.09
N ILE A 21 2.34 -12.35 -1.43
CA ILE A 21 3.18 -11.29 -1.98
C ILE A 21 4.47 -11.24 -1.15
N PRO A 22 5.61 -11.73 -1.68
CA PRO A 22 6.87 -11.66 -0.96
C PRO A 22 7.29 -10.20 -0.80
N LEU A 23 7.70 -9.83 0.41
CA LEU A 23 8.22 -8.51 0.74
C LEU A 23 9.74 -8.56 0.81
N LYS A 24 10.38 -7.56 0.20
CA LYS A 24 11.81 -7.33 0.29
C LYS A 24 12.09 -6.38 1.45
N LYS A 25 13.06 -6.74 2.28
CA LYS A 25 13.56 -5.86 3.35
C LYS A 25 14.64 -4.95 2.80
N CYS A 26 14.59 -3.66 3.12
CA CYS A 26 15.62 -2.69 2.81
C CYS A 26 16.07 -1.92 4.05
N ARG A 27 17.23 -1.28 3.95
CA ARG A 27 17.67 -0.32 4.98
C ARG A 27 16.71 0.87 4.98
N THR A 28 16.34 1.34 6.17
CA THR A 28 15.57 2.57 6.37
C THR A 28 16.28 3.76 5.76
N ILE A 29 15.51 4.73 5.27
CA ILE A 29 16.03 6.03 4.81
C ILE A 29 16.78 6.72 5.95
N ARG A 30 16.25 6.69 7.19
CA ARG A 30 16.91 7.27 8.38
C ARG A 30 18.33 6.73 8.55
N ARG A 31 18.50 5.41 8.59
CA ARG A 31 19.81 4.77 8.73
C ARG A 31 20.73 5.02 7.53
N SER A 32 20.20 4.99 6.30
CA SER A 32 20.99 5.30 5.11
C SER A 32 21.54 6.74 5.14
N MET A 33 20.77 7.68 5.69
CA MET A 33 21.19 9.08 5.81
C MET A 33 22.14 9.29 6.99
N SER A 34 21.91 8.63 8.14
CA SER A 34 22.84 8.63 9.27
C SER A 34 24.22 8.07 8.88
N ASP A 35 24.26 6.97 8.12
CA ASP A 35 25.50 6.37 7.61
C ASP A 35 26.25 7.31 6.64
N SER A 36 25.53 8.20 5.95
CA SER A 36 26.10 9.19 5.02
C SER A 36 26.61 10.47 5.71
N GLY A 37 26.59 10.52 7.05
CA GLY A 37 27.11 11.64 7.84
C GLY A 37 26.21 12.88 7.91
N ARG A 38 24.95 12.80 7.46
CA ARG A 38 23.97 13.91 7.55
C ARG A 38 22.93 13.59 8.63
N LYS A 39 22.67 14.52 9.56
CA LYS A 39 21.55 14.37 10.50
C LYS A 39 20.23 14.52 9.76
N VAL A 40 19.30 13.61 10.02
CA VAL A 40 17.99 13.59 9.37
C VAL A 40 17.20 14.84 9.76
N GLU A 41 17.35 15.26 11.01
CA GLU A 41 16.71 16.43 11.60
C GLU A 41 17.16 17.74 10.94
N GLU A 42 18.42 17.85 10.50
CA GLU A 42 18.93 19.05 9.79
C GLU A 42 18.34 19.21 8.38
N LEU A 43 17.91 18.11 7.75
CA LEU A 43 17.29 18.13 6.42
C LEU A 43 15.77 18.30 6.49
N LEU A 44 15.14 17.74 7.52
CA LEU A 44 13.72 17.98 7.80
C LEU A 44 13.48 19.41 8.31
N ALA A 45 14.44 20.02 9.00
CA ALA A 45 14.37 21.42 9.44
C ALA A 45 14.47 22.43 8.27
N GLY A 46 14.95 22.00 7.09
CA GLY A 46 14.90 22.77 5.86
C GLY A 46 13.56 22.68 5.12
N ASP A 47 12.66 21.81 5.58
CA ASP A 47 11.30 21.63 5.09
C ASP A 47 10.31 22.35 6.02
N GLU A 48 10.62 23.60 6.39
CA GLU A 48 9.58 24.62 6.58
C GLU A 48 8.89 24.75 5.22
N GLY A 49 7.98 23.81 4.94
CA GLY A 49 7.28 23.73 3.67
C GLY A 49 6.73 25.10 3.34
N PRO A 50 6.78 25.55 2.08
CA PRO A 50 6.09 26.78 1.73
C PRO A 50 4.66 26.62 2.22
N LYS A 51 4.20 27.57 3.04
CA LYS A 51 2.77 27.77 3.32
C LYS A 51 2.12 28.12 1.99
N TYR A 52 1.99 27.13 1.10
CA TYR A 52 1.12 27.22 -0.03
C TYR A 52 -0.25 27.36 0.60
N ASN A 53 -0.84 28.55 0.46
CA ASN A 53 -2.29 28.72 0.46
C ASN A 53 -2.81 27.89 -0.72
N LEU A 54 -2.82 26.56 -0.56
CA LEU A 54 -3.72 25.67 -1.25
C LEU A 54 -5.08 26.17 -0.79
N GLY A 55 -5.77 26.94 -1.63
CA GLY A 55 -7.08 27.48 -1.32
C GLY A 55 -8.06 26.33 -1.11
N PHE A 56 -8.03 25.74 0.09
CA PHE A 56 -9.00 24.77 0.55
C PHE A 56 -10.34 25.52 0.62
N PRO A 57 -11.34 25.19 -0.21
CA PRO A 57 -12.68 25.57 0.13
C PRO A 57 -12.97 24.90 1.48
N SER A 58 -13.39 25.71 2.45
CA SER A 58 -13.90 25.25 3.74
C SER A 58 -15.09 24.32 3.46
N SER A 59 -14.77 23.04 3.31
CA SER A 59 -15.73 21.98 3.08
C SER A 59 -15.55 21.01 4.23
N SER A 60 -16.68 20.59 4.78
CA SER A 60 -16.83 19.79 5.99
C SER A 60 -16.37 18.32 5.82
N VAL A 61 -15.34 18.09 5.01
CA VAL A 61 -14.76 16.77 4.74
C VAL A 61 -13.60 16.55 5.69
N PRO A 62 -13.47 15.39 6.36
CA PRO A 62 -12.32 15.10 7.20
C PRO A 62 -11.05 15.14 6.37
N THR A 63 -10.17 16.11 6.64
CA THR A 63 -8.79 16.09 6.12
C THR A 63 -8.10 14.84 6.67
N PRO A 64 -7.47 14.00 5.84
CA PRO A 64 -6.66 12.89 6.34
C PRO A 64 -5.65 13.44 7.36
N GLU A 65 -5.64 12.90 8.58
CA GLU A 65 -4.65 13.35 9.56
C GLU A 65 -3.26 13.08 9.00
N THR A 66 -2.37 14.07 9.06
CA THR A 66 -1.02 14.01 8.52
C THR A 66 -0.30 12.78 9.08
N LEU A 67 -0.21 11.72 8.29
CA LEU A 67 0.34 10.46 8.76
C LEU A 67 1.80 10.25 8.37
N LYS A 68 2.44 9.61 9.36
CA LYS A 68 3.77 9.01 9.54
C LYS A 68 4.92 9.37 8.60
N ASN A 69 6.03 9.61 9.28
CA ASN A 69 7.38 9.70 8.76
C ASN A 69 7.80 8.38 8.05
N TYR A 70 7.99 8.41 6.72
CA TYR A 70 8.43 7.24 5.93
C TYR A 70 9.91 6.90 6.06
N LEU A 71 10.64 7.66 6.87
CA LEU A 71 12.08 7.45 7.03
C LEU A 71 12.43 6.09 7.61
N ASP A 72 11.48 5.43 8.28
CA ASP A 72 11.62 4.10 8.88
C ASP A 72 10.98 2.96 8.05
N ALA A 73 10.49 3.25 6.84
CA ALA A 73 9.97 2.22 5.94
C ALA A 73 11.08 1.22 5.56
N GLN A 74 10.80 -0.08 5.79
CA GLN A 74 11.79 -1.16 5.65
C GLN A 74 11.35 -2.28 4.71
N TYR A 75 10.09 -2.32 4.31
CA TYR A 75 9.52 -3.44 3.56
C TYR A 75 8.71 -2.91 2.38
N TYR A 76 9.00 -3.43 1.20
CA TYR A 76 8.23 -3.16 -0.01
C TYR A 76 8.02 -4.46 -0.79
N GLY A 77 6.98 -4.52 -1.60
CA GLY A 77 6.78 -5.60 -2.56
C GLY A 77 6.49 -5.03 -3.95
N GLU A 78 6.15 -5.91 -4.87
CA GLU A 78 5.93 -5.54 -6.27
C GLU A 78 4.44 -5.55 -6.61
N ILE A 79 4.03 -4.55 -7.39
CA ILE A 79 2.73 -4.48 -8.06
C ILE A 79 2.94 -4.22 -9.54
N GLY A 80 1.91 -4.50 -10.34
CA GLY A 80 1.85 -4.19 -11.75
C GLY A 80 0.74 -3.19 -12.05
N LEU A 81 0.96 -2.28 -12.99
CA LEU A 81 -0.07 -1.38 -13.52
C LEU A 81 -0.13 -1.49 -15.04
N GLY A 82 -1.35 -1.62 -15.57
CA GLY A 82 -1.63 -1.58 -17.00
C GLY A 82 -1.42 -2.87 -17.78
N THR A 83 -1.71 -2.78 -19.07
CA THR A 83 -1.64 -3.91 -20.02
C THR A 83 -0.93 -3.49 -21.32
N PRO A 84 0.30 -3.96 -21.61
CA PRO A 84 1.12 -4.86 -20.79
C PRO A 84 1.52 -4.28 -19.43
N VAL A 85 1.81 -5.17 -18.48
CA VAL A 85 2.11 -4.82 -17.09
C VAL A 85 3.40 -3.98 -16.99
N GLN A 86 3.30 -2.86 -16.28
CA GLN A 86 4.43 -2.03 -15.84
C GLN A 86 4.65 -2.27 -14.34
N THR A 87 5.82 -2.77 -13.95
CA THR A 87 6.10 -3.17 -12.56
C THR A 87 6.59 -1.99 -11.71
N PHE A 88 6.10 -1.91 -10.47
CA PHE A 88 6.49 -0.93 -9.47
C PHE A 88 6.75 -1.61 -8.13
N THR A 89 7.71 -1.08 -7.39
CA THR A 89 7.94 -1.42 -6.00
C THR A 89 7.17 -0.47 -5.10
N VAL A 90 6.39 -0.99 -4.14
CA VAL A 90 5.56 -0.17 -3.26
C VAL A 90 5.63 -0.61 -1.81
N VAL A 91 5.51 0.35 -0.91
CA VAL A 91 5.20 0.07 0.50
C VAL A 91 3.70 -0.20 0.61
N PHE A 92 3.33 -1.33 1.21
CA PHE A 92 1.95 -1.61 1.59
C PHE A 92 1.66 -0.96 2.94
N ASP A 93 0.99 0.20 2.91
CA ASP A 93 0.89 1.11 4.04
C ASP A 93 -0.50 1.06 4.68
N THR A 94 -0.61 0.47 5.86
CA THR A 94 -1.86 0.44 6.64
C THR A 94 -2.19 1.80 7.30
N GLY A 95 -1.35 2.83 7.12
CA GLY A 95 -1.63 4.20 7.55
C GLY A 95 -2.35 5.03 6.49
N SER A 96 -2.21 4.73 5.20
CA SER A 96 -2.81 5.51 4.10
C SER A 96 -3.78 4.67 3.26
N SER A 97 -4.52 5.31 2.37
CA SER A 97 -5.58 4.65 1.57
C SER A 97 -5.45 4.82 0.06
N ASN A 98 -4.59 5.73 -0.39
CA ASN A 98 -4.38 5.95 -1.83
C ASN A 98 -3.25 5.05 -2.34
N LEU A 99 -3.41 4.56 -3.58
CA LEU A 99 -2.30 4.06 -4.40
C LEU A 99 -1.75 5.22 -5.23
N TRP A 100 -0.43 5.38 -5.27
CA TRP A 100 0.22 6.31 -6.19
C TRP A 100 1.59 5.78 -6.62
N VAL A 101 2.00 6.15 -7.84
CA VAL A 101 3.33 5.87 -8.42
C VAL A 101 3.82 7.08 -9.23
N PRO A 102 5.13 7.21 -9.50
CA PRO A 102 5.67 8.28 -10.33
C PRO A 102 5.13 8.19 -11.77
N SER A 103 4.90 9.33 -12.41
CA SER A 103 4.43 9.41 -13.80
C SER A 103 5.57 9.75 -14.75
N VAL A 104 5.50 9.30 -16.01
CA VAL A 104 6.39 9.81 -17.08
C VAL A 104 6.22 11.31 -17.35
N HIS A 105 5.15 11.91 -16.86
CA HIS A 105 4.87 13.34 -17.00
C HIS A 105 5.44 14.21 -15.88
N CYS A 106 6.25 13.65 -14.98
CA CYS A 106 6.91 14.44 -13.95
C CYS A 106 7.98 15.38 -14.52
N SER A 107 8.29 16.44 -13.78
CA SER A 107 9.29 17.44 -14.20
C SER A 107 10.69 16.83 -14.29
N LEU A 108 11.49 17.28 -15.27
CA LEU A 108 12.92 16.95 -15.36
C LEU A 108 13.73 17.46 -14.15
N THR A 109 13.17 18.38 -13.36
CA THR A 109 13.77 18.86 -12.11
C THR A 109 13.40 18.02 -10.89
N ASP A 110 12.50 17.04 -11.05
CA ASP A 110 12.10 16.14 -9.97
C ASP A 110 13.03 14.92 -9.91
N ILE A 111 14.09 15.05 -9.09
CA ILE A 111 15.10 14.00 -8.93
C ILE A 111 14.49 12.70 -8.41
N ALA A 112 13.50 12.76 -7.52
CA ALA A 112 12.87 11.56 -6.98
C ALA A 112 12.18 10.77 -8.11
N CYS A 113 11.42 11.45 -8.96
CA CYS A 113 10.77 10.81 -10.09
C CYS A 113 11.77 10.27 -11.14
N LEU A 114 12.91 10.94 -11.35
CA LEU A 114 13.93 10.48 -12.30
C LEU A 114 14.59 9.16 -11.89
N LEU A 115 14.78 8.95 -10.58
CA LEU A 115 15.44 7.77 -10.03
C LEU A 115 14.55 6.52 -9.93
N HIS A 116 13.23 6.69 -10.04
CA HIS A 116 12.25 5.61 -9.86
C HIS A 116 11.60 5.18 -11.18
N HIS A 117 10.95 4.00 -11.16
CA HIS A 117 10.10 3.56 -12.25
C HIS A 117 8.94 4.54 -12.43
N LYS A 118 8.54 4.75 -13.69
CA LYS A 118 7.51 5.73 -14.06
C LYS A 118 6.40 5.04 -14.84
N TYR A 119 5.17 5.27 -14.42
CA TYR A 119 3.98 4.83 -15.13
C TYR A 119 3.79 5.63 -16.41
N ASN A 120 3.59 4.90 -17.50
CA ASN A 120 3.34 5.44 -18.83
C ASN A 120 1.97 4.96 -19.32
N SER A 121 0.97 5.84 -19.23
CA SER A 121 -0.39 5.57 -19.69
C SER A 121 -0.48 5.26 -21.18
N ALA A 122 0.38 5.84 -22.02
CA ALA A 122 0.39 5.58 -23.47
C ALA A 122 0.82 4.14 -23.82
N LYS A 123 1.42 3.40 -22.87
CA LYS A 123 1.80 1.99 -23.05
C LYS A 123 0.75 1.01 -22.55
N SER A 124 -0.35 1.47 -21.96
CA SER A 124 -1.37 0.59 -21.40
C SER A 124 -2.66 0.62 -22.22
N SER A 125 -3.08 -0.54 -22.69
CA SER A 125 -4.34 -0.75 -23.40
C SER A 125 -5.57 -0.73 -22.47
N THR A 126 -5.38 -0.92 -21.16
CA THR A 126 -6.45 -0.89 -20.15
C THR A 126 -6.56 0.45 -19.43
N TYR A 127 -5.72 1.42 -19.79
CA TYR A 127 -5.75 2.76 -19.22
C TYR A 127 -7.03 3.51 -19.57
N VAL A 128 -7.62 4.14 -18.56
CA VAL A 128 -8.72 5.09 -18.70
C VAL A 128 -8.31 6.41 -18.05
N LYS A 129 -8.36 7.49 -18.84
CA LYS A 129 -8.04 8.84 -18.36
C LYS A 129 -9.08 9.32 -17.34
N ASN A 130 -8.61 9.86 -16.22
CA ASN A 130 -9.43 10.61 -15.27
C ASN A 130 -8.97 12.08 -15.24
N GLY A 131 -7.72 12.35 -14.86
CA GLY A 131 -7.10 13.68 -14.93
C GLY A 131 -7.47 14.65 -13.81
N THR A 132 -8.29 14.24 -12.84
CA THR A 132 -8.59 15.04 -11.64
C THR A 132 -7.30 15.31 -10.87
N ALA A 133 -7.02 16.57 -10.54
CA ALA A 133 -5.82 16.92 -9.78
C ALA A 133 -5.86 16.28 -8.38
N PHE A 134 -4.71 15.83 -7.92
CA PHE A 134 -4.56 15.06 -6.69
C PHE A 134 -3.32 15.52 -5.93
N ALA A 135 -3.42 15.63 -4.60
CA ALA A 135 -2.30 15.97 -3.75
C ALA A 135 -2.39 15.25 -2.40
N ILE A 136 -1.27 14.73 -1.92
CA ILE A 136 -1.16 14.11 -0.59
C ILE A 136 -0.10 14.84 0.22
N GLN A 137 -0.43 15.13 1.47
CA GLN A 137 0.53 15.58 2.47
C GLN A 137 0.78 14.46 3.48
N TYR A 138 2.04 14.06 3.60
CA TYR A 138 2.53 13.14 4.62
C TYR A 138 3.33 13.90 5.68
N GLY A 139 3.60 13.24 6.81
CA GLY A 139 4.36 13.85 7.91
C GLY A 139 5.79 14.20 7.56
N SER A 140 6.39 13.51 6.58
CA SER A 140 7.79 13.72 6.16
C SER A 140 7.92 14.22 4.72
N GLY A 141 6.83 14.58 4.05
CA GLY A 141 6.89 15.04 2.65
C GLY A 141 5.52 15.18 2.02
N SER A 142 5.48 15.59 0.75
CA SER A 142 4.23 15.73 0.00
C SER A 142 4.43 15.31 -1.44
N LEU A 143 3.32 15.07 -2.13
CA LEU A 143 3.32 14.88 -3.57
C LEU A 143 2.05 15.45 -4.20
N SER A 144 2.15 15.82 -5.47
CA SER A 144 1.01 16.21 -6.28
C SER A 144 1.09 15.62 -7.68
N GLY A 145 -0.08 15.53 -8.31
CA GLY A 145 -0.29 14.74 -9.51
C GLY A 145 -1.72 14.83 -10.00
N TYR A 146 -2.14 13.77 -10.68
CA TYR A 146 -3.52 13.60 -11.10
C TYR A 146 -3.94 12.13 -11.01
N LEU A 147 -5.25 11.90 -10.96
CA LEU A 147 -5.81 10.56 -10.93
C LEU A 147 -5.82 9.92 -12.33
N SER A 148 -5.58 8.62 -12.34
CA SER A 148 -5.67 7.74 -13.51
C SER A 148 -6.35 6.43 -13.11
N GLN A 149 -6.94 5.72 -14.08
CA GLN A 149 -7.54 4.42 -13.85
C GLN A 149 -6.87 3.37 -14.75
N ASP A 150 -6.52 2.22 -14.18
CA ASP A 150 -5.99 1.09 -14.93
C ASP A 150 -6.19 -0.23 -14.17
N THR A 151 -5.79 -1.35 -14.77
CA THR A 151 -5.69 -2.66 -14.12
C THR A 151 -4.49 -2.67 -13.18
N CYS A 152 -4.71 -3.03 -11.92
CA CYS A 152 -3.66 -3.22 -10.91
C CYS A 152 -3.45 -4.70 -10.65
N LYS A 153 -2.20 -5.18 -10.78
CA LYS A 153 -1.81 -6.56 -10.51
C LYS A 153 -1.05 -6.65 -9.19
N ILE A 154 -1.45 -7.58 -8.31
CA ILE A 154 -0.81 -7.82 -7.01
C ILE A 154 -0.67 -9.33 -6.81
N GLY A 155 0.57 -9.82 -6.84
CA GLY A 155 0.82 -11.26 -6.98
C GLY A 155 0.12 -11.79 -8.24
N ASP A 156 -0.73 -12.80 -8.07
CA ASP A 156 -1.52 -13.38 -9.17
C ASP A 156 -2.89 -12.74 -9.36
N LEU A 157 -3.28 -11.78 -8.50
CA LEU A 157 -4.56 -11.08 -8.63
C LEU A 157 -4.49 -9.92 -9.60
N SER A 158 -5.53 -9.79 -10.43
CA SER A 158 -5.81 -8.61 -11.24
C SER A 158 -7.05 -7.90 -10.71
N VAL A 159 -6.86 -6.65 -10.28
CA VAL A 159 -7.89 -5.72 -9.81
C VAL A 159 -8.21 -4.77 -10.95
N ASP A 160 -9.43 -4.90 -11.49
CA ASP A 160 -9.85 -4.15 -12.66
C ASP A 160 -10.26 -2.73 -12.26
N ARG A 161 -9.95 -1.74 -13.12
CA ARG A 161 -10.39 -0.33 -12.95
C ARG A 161 -9.96 0.31 -11.61
N GLN A 162 -8.76 0.00 -11.13
CA GLN A 162 -8.20 0.66 -9.96
C GLN A 162 -7.87 2.12 -10.30
N MET A 163 -8.41 3.05 -9.53
CA MET A 163 -7.99 4.45 -9.59
C MET A 163 -6.74 4.67 -8.73
N PHE A 164 -5.75 5.41 -9.23
CA PHE A 164 -4.51 5.71 -8.53
C PHE A 164 -3.95 7.08 -8.93
N GLY A 165 -3.04 7.62 -8.12
CA GLY A 165 -2.35 8.86 -8.40
C GLY A 165 -1.12 8.66 -9.28
N GLU A 166 -1.06 9.40 -10.38
CA GLU A 166 0.16 9.64 -11.16
C GLU A 166 0.89 10.86 -10.58
N ALA A 167 1.98 10.62 -9.84
CA ALA A 167 2.76 11.68 -9.21
C ALA A 167 3.62 12.42 -10.24
N ILE A 168 3.46 13.75 -10.33
CA ILE A 168 4.23 14.62 -11.24
C ILE A 168 5.22 15.53 -10.49
N LYS A 169 5.00 15.72 -9.19
CA LYS A 169 5.87 16.49 -8.28
C LYS A 169 5.97 15.78 -6.94
N GLN A 170 7.18 15.48 -6.51
CA GLN A 170 7.54 14.79 -5.26
C GLN A 170 8.63 15.61 -4.54
N PRO A 171 8.30 16.79 -4.00
CA PRO A 171 9.28 17.63 -3.32
C PRO A 171 9.90 16.94 -2.09
N GLY A 172 11.11 17.39 -1.75
CA GLY A 172 11.84 16.93 -0.57
C GLY A 172 12.79 15.76 -0.83
N VAL A 173 13.61 15.46 0.18
CA VAL A 173 14.66 14.43 0.09
C VAL A 173 14.17 13.02 0.38
N VAL A 174 12.98 12.88 0.99
CA VAL A 174 12.46 11.60 1.46
C VAL A 174 12.26 10.64 0.30
N PHE A 175 11.61 11.09 -0.78
CA PHE A 175 11.38 10.23 -1.96
C PHE A 175 12.63 10.03 -2.81
N VAL A 176 13.63 10.91 -2.74
CA VAL A 176 14.93 10.72 -3.42
C VAL A 176 15.72 9.57 -2.77
N ALA A 177 15.66 9.47 -1.45
CA ALA A 177 16.40 8.46 -0.68
C ALA A 177 15.61 7.15 -0.47
N ALA A 178 14.36 7.09 -0.94
CA ALA A 178 13.54 5.88 -0.94
C ALA A 178 14.14 4.78 -1.84
N LYS A 179 13.82 3.53 -1.51
CA LYS A 179 14.18 2.33 -2.31
C LYS A 179 12.96 1.70 -2.99
N PHE A 180 11.83 2.38 -2.94
CA PHE A 180 10.55 1.96 -3.46
C PHE A 180 9.98 3.09 -4.32
N ASP A 181 9.26 2.72 -5.39
CA ASP A 181 8.72 3.67 -6.35
C ASP A 181 7.52 4.45 -5.81
N GLY A 182 6.63 3.79 -5.05
CA GLY A 182 5.39 4.38 -4.57
C GLY A 182 4.82 3.76 -3.30
N ILE A 183 3.55 4.07 -3.03
CA ILE A 183 2.83 3.57 -1.85
C ILE A 183 1.49 3.01 -2.30
N LEU A 184 1.12 1.86 -1.73
CA LEU A 184 -0.20 1.27 -1.82
C LEU A 184 -0.86 1.33 -0.44
N GLY A 185 -1.80 2.25 -0.28
CA GLY A 185 -2.58 2.39 0.93
C GLY A 185 -3.50 1.19 1.19
N MET A 186 -3.47 0.68 2.42
CA MET A 186 -4.25 -0.47 2.89
C MET A 186 -5.23 -0.12 4.04
N ALA A 187 -5.42 1.16 4.32
CA ALA A 187 -6.41 1.64 5.29
C ALA A 187 -7.79 1.87 4.66
N PHE A 188 -8.79 2.16 5.51
CA PHE A 188 -10.19 2.30 5.13
C PHE A 188 -10.44 3.45 4.13
N PRO A 189 -11.47 3.37 3.28
CA PRO A 189 -11.79 4.42 2.29
C PRO A 189 -11.96 5.83 2.85
N ARG A 190 -12.33 5.96 4.13
CA ARG A 190 -12.63 7.23 4.79
C ARG A 190 -11.48 8.25 4.76
N ILE A 191 -10.24 7.79 4.70
CA ILE A 191 -9.05 8.67 4.67
C ILE A 191 -8.44 8.76 3.26
N SER A 192 -9.09 8.16 2.26
CA SER A 192 -8.65 8.25 0.88
C SER A 192 -8.90 9.65 0.35
N VAL A 193 -7.84 10.33 -0.08
CA VAL A 193 -7.95 11.62 -0.75
C VAL A 193 -8.82 11.46 -2.01
N ASP A 194 -9.71 12.43 -2.22
CA ASP A 194 -10.71 12.46 -3.29
C ASP A 194 -11.71 11.29 -3.29
N GLY A 195 -11.84 10.55 -2.19
CA GLY A 195 -12.80 9.46 -2.05
C GLY A 195 -12.50 8.26 -2.97
N VAL A 196 -11.25 8.13 -3.41
CA VAL A 196 -10.82 7.03 -4.29
C VAL A 196 -10.93 5.69 -3.55
N ALA A 197 -11.56 4.69 -4.16
CA ALA A 197 -11.64 3.35 -3.59
C ALA A 197 -10.22 2.74 -3.42
N PRO A 198 -9.81 2.35 -2.20
CA PRO A 198 -8.55 1.68 -1.96
C PRO A 198 -8.47 0.34 -2.70
N VAL A 199 -7.25 -0.17 -2.89
CA VAL A 199 -7.03 -1.39 -3.67
C VAL A 199 -7.67 -2.61 -3.00
N PHE A 200 -7.59 -2.71 -1.68
CA PHE A 200 -8.17 -3.84 -0.96
C PHE A 200 -9.71 -3.82 -1.00
N ASP A 201 -10.34 -2.65 -0.96
CA ASP A 201 -11.79 -2.51 -1.18
C ASP A 201 -12.22 -2.98 -2.57
N ASN A 202 -11.43 -2.68 -3.60
CA ASN A 202 -11.68 -3.19 -4.96
C ASN A 202 -11.45 -4.72 -5.05
N ILE A 203 -10.45 -5.27 -4.37
CA ILE A 203 -10.24 -6.72 -4.27
C ILE A 203 -11.47 -7.42 -3.65
N MET A 204 -11.97 -6.89 -2.52
CA MET A 204 -13.12 -7.44 -1.81
C MET A 204 -14.40 -7.34 -2.65
N SER A 205 -14.69 -6.17 -3.22
CA SER A 205 -15.89 -5.95 -4.03
C SER A 205 -15.90 -6.77 -5.33
N GLN A 206 -14.73 -7.01 -5.92
CA GLN A 206 -14.57 -7.87 -7.09
C GLN A 206 -14.45 -9.36 -6.75
N LYS A 207 -14.58 -9.74 -5.46
CA LYS A 207 -14.51 -11.12 -4.95
C LYS A 207 -13.25 -11.85 -5.40
N LYS A 208 -12.10 -11.16 -5.37
CA LYS A 208 -10.81 -11.70 -5.80
C LYS A 208 -10.10 -12.49 -4.70
N VAL A 209 -10.68 -12.57 -3.50
CA VAL A 209 -10.17 -13.33 -2.34
C VAL A 209 -11.33 -14.04 -1.63
N ASP A 210 -11.05 -15.17 -0.98
CA ASP A 210 -12.05 -15.97 -0.27
C ASP A 210 -12.55 -15.31 1.03
N LYS A 211 -11.64 -14.61 1.72
CA LYS A 211 -11.94 -13.88 2.97
C LYS A 211 -11.51 -12.42 2.84
N ASN A 212 -12.31 -11.51 3.37
CA ASN A 212 -12.06 -10.07 3.39
C ASN A 212 -11.03 -9.68 4.47
N VAL A 213 -9.88 -10.35 4.47
CA VAL A 213 -8.77 -10.14 5.41
C VAL A 213 -7.43 -10.13 4.66
N PHE A 214 -6.45 -9.46 5.23
CA PHE A 214 -5.06 -9.60 4.84
C PHE A 214 -4.18 -9.75 6.08
N SER A 215 -2.99 -10.31 5.93
CA SER A 215 -2.02 -10.45 7.01
C SER A 215 -0.59 -10.16 6.56
N PHE A 216 0.25 -9.79 7.51
CA PHE A 216 1.66 -9.44 7.30
C PHE A 216 2.57 -10.32 8.16
N TYR A 217 3.45 -11.06 7.52
CA TYR A 217 4.65 -11.57 8.18
C TYR A 217 5.82 -10.63 7.86
N LEU A 218 6.49 -10.11 8.87
CA LEU A 218 7.67 -9.25 8.68
C LEU A 218 8.89 -9.90 9.32
N ASN A 219 9.84 -10.35 8.49
CA ASN A 219 11.04 -11.01 8.96
C ASN A 219 12.00 -9.99 9.59
N ARG A 220 12.29 -10.19 10.88
CA ARG A 220 13.21 -9.33 11.62
C ARG A 220 14.68 -9.63 11.28
N ASN A 221 14.99 -10.85 10.84
CA ASN A 221 16.35 -11.23 10.47
C ASN A 221 16.70 -10.68 9.07
N PRO A 222 17.64 -9.72 8.97
CA PRO A 222 18.02 -9.11 7.71
C PRO A 222 18.75 -10.08 6.75
N ASP A 223 19.27 -11.19 7.25
CA ASP A 223 20.11 -12.13 6.49
C ASP A 223 19.31 -13.25 5.81
N THR A 224 17.98 -13.25 5.96
CA THR A 224 17.10 -14.32 5.48
C THR A 224 16.03 -13.79 4.53
N GLN A 225 15.70 -14.59 3.51
CA GLN A 225 14.67 -14.28 2.52
C GLN A 225 13.49 -15.28 2.61
N PRO A 226 12.26 -14.85 2.33
CA PRO A 226 11.87 -13.46 2.02
C PRO A 226 11.99 -12.54 3.25
N GLY A 227 12.13 -11.24 3.00
CA GLY A 227 12.14 -10.21 4.04
C GLY A 227 10.80 -10.09 4.78
N GLY A 228 9.71 -10.56 4.16
CA GLY A 228 8.39 -10.69 4.77
C GLY A 228 7.42 -11.26 3.74
N GLU A 229 6.16 -11.37 4.11
CA GLU A 229 5.08 -11.80 3.21
C GLU A 229 3.80 -11.03 3.56
N LEU A 230 3.16 -10.44 2.56
CA LEU A 230 1.78 -9.99 2.63
C LEU A 230 0.90 -11.10 2.07
N ILE A 231 -0.15 -11.48 2.81
CA ILE A 231 -1.10 -12.50 2.41
C ILE A 231 -2.46 -11.84 2.27
N LEU A 232 -3.09 -11.98 1.11
CA LEU A 232 -4.47 -11.54 0.87
C LEU A 232 -5.40 -12.76 0.92
N GLY A 233 -6.52 -12.64 1.63
CA GLY A 233 -7.49 -13.73 1.75
C GLY A 233 -7.30 -14.65 2.96
N GLY A 234 -6.28 -14.44 3.80
CA GLY A 234 -6.07 -15.29 4.97
C GLY A 234 -4.75 -15.05 5.71
N THR A 235 -4.28 -16.11 6.36
CA THR A 235 -3.05 -16.17 7.16
C THR A 235 -2.28 -17.44 6.81
N ASP A 236 -0.96 -17.45 7.00
CA ASP A 236 -0.14 -18.65 6.82
C ASP A 236 0.32 -19.20 8.18
N PRO A 237 -0.17 -20.40 8.59
CA PRO A 237 0.23 -21.08 9.81
C PRO A 237 1.74 -21.31 9.97
N LYS A 238 2.52 -21.23 8.88
CA LYS A 238 3.99 -21.29 8.93
C LYS A 238 4.60 -20.14 9.74
N TYR A 239 3.95 -18.98 9.79
CA TYR A 239 4.54 -17.75 10.34
C TYR A 239 4.08 -17.38 11.75
N TYR A 240 3.25 -18.21 12.38
CA TYR A 240 2.78 -18.00 13.75
C TYR A 240 2.60 -19.32 14.50
N SER A 241 2.52 -19.22 15.81
CA SER A 241 2.13 -20.32 16.70
C SER A 241 1.07 -19.83 17.68
N GLY A 242 0.22 -20.74 18.15
CA GLY A 242 -0.94 -20.39 18.98
C GLY A 242 -2.10 -19.80 18.18
N ASP A 243 -3.09 -19.30 18.91
CA ASP A 243 -4.33 -18.75 18.35
C ASP A 243 -4.30 -17.22 18.22
N PHE A 244 -5.12 -16.67 17.32
CA PHE A 244 -5.31 -15.23 17.19
C PHE A 244 -6.25 -14.68 18.25
N HIS A 245 -5.88 -13.52 18.80
CA HIS A 245 -6.76 -12.70 19.62
C HIS A 245 -7.11 -11.42 18.85
N TYR A 246 -8.40 -11.19 18.62
CA TYR A 246 -8.89 -10.07 17.82
C TYR A 246 -9.34 -8.91 18.70
N MET A 247 -9.10 -7.69 18.21
CA MET A 247 -9.62 -6.47 18.82
C MET A 247 -10.52 -5.73 17.84
N SER A 248 -11.60 -5.15 18.36
CA SER A 248 -12.52 -4.35 17.55
C SER A 248 -11.88 -3.01 17.15
N ILE A 249 -12.12 -2.60 15.90
CA ILE A 249 -11.69 -1.29 15.41
C ILE A 249 -12.55 -0.20 16.05
N SER A 250 -11.89 0.75 16.70
CA SER A 250 -12.53 1.88 17.39
C SER A 250 -13.02 2.98 16.43
N ARG A 251 -12.33 3.16 15.30
CA ARG A 251 -12.67 4.15 14.26
C ARG A 251 -12.29 3.61 12.89
N GLN A 252 -13.28 3.33 12.04
CA GLN A 252 -13.10 2.91 10.63
C GLN A 252 -12.62 4.07 9.74
N ALA A 253 -11.43 4.57 10.07
CA ALA A 253 -10.63 5.53 9.33
C ALA A 253 -9.23 4.93 9.17
N TYR A 254 -8.68 4.47 10.29
CA TYR A 254 -7.42 3.77 10.40
C TYR A 254 -7.66 2.37 10.96
N TRP A 255 -6.64 1.52 10.94
CA TRP A 255 -6.61 0.29 11.73
C TRP A 255 -6.37 0.60 13.23
N GLN A 256 -7.28 1.39 13.82
CA GLN A 256 -7.16 1.93 15.17
C GLN A 256 -7.88 1.04 16.18
N ILE A 257 -7.15 0.57 17.18
CA ILE A 257 -7.69 -0.19 18.31
C ILE A 257 -7.62 0.63 19.60
N HIS A 258 -8.46 0.28 20.57
CA HIS A 258 -8.29 0.73 21.95
C HIS A 258 -7.25 -0.15 22.64
N MET A 259 -6.39 0.45 23.47
CA MET A 259 -5.36 -0.28 24.23
C MET A 259 -5.43 0.13 25.69
N ASP A 260 -5.73 -0.83 26.56
CA ASP A 260 -5.65 -0.64 28.01
C ASP A 260 -4.18 -0.63 28.45
N SER A 261 -3.88 0.04 29.57
CA SER A 261 -2.52 0.30 30.06
C SER A 261 -1.63 -0.93 30.26
N ASP A 262 -2.20 -2.14 30.35
CA ASP A 262 -1.50 -3.39 30.64
C ASP A 262 -1.59 -4.46 29.53
N SER A 263 -2.03 -4.10 28.31
CA SER A 263 -2.22 -5.08 27.23
C SER A 263 -1.03 -5.18 26.28
N THR A 264 -0.48 -6.40 26.10
CA THR A 264 0.38 -6.74 24.96
C THR A 264 -0.50 -7.32 23.85
N VAL A 265 -0.63 -6.62 22.73
CA VAL A 265 -1.53 -7.04 21.63
C VAL A 265 -0.75 -7.31 20.35
N VAL A 266 -0.97 -8.48 19.76
CA VAL A 266 -0.67 -8.77 18.35
C VAL A 266 -1.94 -8.47 17.56
N VAL A 267 -1.99 -7.31 16.90
CA VAL A 267 -3.21 -6.83 16.25
C VAL A 267 -3.37 -7.45 14.86
N TRP A 268 -4.51 -8.10 14.65
CA TRP A 268 -5.09 -8.31 13.32
C TRP A 268 -6.51 -7.79 13.33
N ALA A 269 -6.89 -7.06 12.29
CA ALA A 269 -8.22 -6.49 12.16
C ALA A 269 -8.92 -7.12 10.95
N SER A 270 -10.02 -7.82 11.21
CA SER A 270 -10.94 -8.30 10.18
C SER A 270 -12.04 -7.26 9.97
N ASN A 271 -12.37 -6.96 8.72
CA ASN A 271 -13.55 -6.16 8.41
C ASN A 271 -14.75 -7.12 8.40
N SER A 272 -15.55 -7.12 9.47
CA SER A 272 -16.84 -7.81 9.53
C SER A 272 -17.93 -6.99 8.88
#